data_AF-A0A486DMA3-F1
#
_entry.id   AF-A0A486DMA3-F1
#
_cell.length_a   1.000
_cell.length_b   1.000
_cell.length_c   1.000
_cell.angle_alpha   90.00
_cell.angle_beta   90.00
_cell.angle_gamma   90.00
#
_symmetry.space_group_name_H-M   'P 1'
#
loop_
_entity.id
_entity.type
_entity.pdbx_description
1 polymer ?
#
loop_
_entity_poly.entity_id
_entity_poly.type
_entity_poly.pdbx_seq_one_letter_code
_entity_poly.pdbx_strand_id
1 'polypeptide(L)'
;MLLPARTPSRYASALAALSVFMAALLLPLSFTGGVMTTPAIQQSLGGSPAALSWLTNGFMLTFGSFLLAAGVAADAIDRKRIFIAGAALFCLSSLLFCLTHNLFLSGVLRALQGLAAAMILASGSAALAQLYDGAQRTRAFSILGTVFGVGLAFGPLLIGFMIDAVGWRGVYALFALLSAGVLLIGLVSLPAAEKSEPQTPDNLGLTLFTLALMLFTASLMVIPARGFLSLTTLALLIASGGAVRGVCRTLPEGEQPGAGTLPAASSAFCRRTVVACRHLLLLRGPADYCSTAFYGRRGDE
;
A
#
# COMPACT_ATOMS: atom_id res chain seq x y z
N MET A 1 3.62 35.63 -19.43
CA MET A 1 2.59 34.88 -20.16
C MET A 1 2.39 33.54 -19.47
N LEU A 2 1.55 33.51 -18.42
CA LEU A 2 1.23 32.29 -17.68
C LEU A 2 0.23 31.50 -18.53
N LEU A 3 0.67 30.39 -19.12
CA LEU A 3 -0.23 29.44 -19.75
C LEU A 3 -1.23 28.96 -18.69
N PRO A 4 -2.56 29.03 -18.93
CA PRO A 4 -3.53 28.51 -17.98
C PRO A 4 -3.28 27.01 -17.81
N ALA A 5 -3.19 26.56 -16.54
CA ALA A 5 -3.12 25.16 -16.19
C ALA A 5 -4.29 24.43 -16.89
N ARG A 6 -3.97 23.46 -17.76
CA ARG A 6 -5.01 22.68 -18.45
C ARG A 6 -5.77 21.90 -17.39
N THR A 7 -6.98 22.33 -17.08
CA THR A 7 -7.90 21.50 -16.30
C THR A 7 -8.12 20.21 -17.11
N PRO A 8 -7.82 19.02 -16.54
CA PRO A 8 -8.04 17.77 -17.25
C PRO A 8 -9.51 17.67 -17.64
N SER A 9 -9.80 17.18 -18.85
CA SER A 9 -11.17 17.02 -19.30
C SER A 9 -11.92 16.10 -18.33
N ARG A 10 -13.23 16.33 -18.13
CA ARG A 10 -14.06 15.50 -17.24
C ARG A 10 -13.94 14.00 -17.57
N TYR A 11 -13.73 13.67 -18.83
CA TYR A 11 -13.49 12.30 -19.31
C TYR A 11 -12.16 11.72 -18.82
N ALA A 12 -11.07 12.50 -18.84
CA ALA A 12 -9.77 12.05 -18.35
C ALA A 12 -9.81 11.75 -16.84
N SER A 13 -10.46 12.61 -16.05
CA SER A 13 -10.62 12.38 -14.61
C SER A 13 -11.47 11.14 -14.30
N ALA A 14 -12.53 10.90 -15.08
CA ALA A 14 -13.36 9.71 -14.92
C ALA A 14 -12.61 8.41 -15.27
N LEU A 15 -11.82 8.41 -16.36
CA LEU A 15 -10.99 7.26 -16.73
C LEU A 15 -9.87 7.01 -15.71
N ALA A 16 -9.27 8.06 -15.16
CA ALA A 16 -8.28 7.94 -14.09
C ALA A 16 -8.92 7.31 -12.84
N ALA A 17 -10.09 7.78 -12.42
CA ALA A 17 -10.83 7.19 -11.31
C ALA A 17 -11.21 5.72 -11.57
N LEU A 18 -11.65 5.40 -12.80
CA LEU A 18 -11.93 4.02 -13.22
C LEU A 18 -10.71 3.11 -13.07
N SER A 19 -9.53 3.56 -13.47
CA SER A 19 -8.29 2.78 -13.30
C SER A 19 -8.00 2.47 -11.83
N VAL A 20 -8.23 3.44 -10.94
CA VAL A 20 -8.05 3.29 -9.49
C VAL A 20 -9.12 2.36 -8.90
N PHE A 21 -10.37 2.44 -9.34
CA PHE A 21 -11.42 1.53 -8.88
C PHE A 21 -11.20 0.10 -9.36
N MET A 22 -10.75 -0.08 -10.60
CA MET A 22 -10.40 -1.39 -11.13
C MET A 22 -9.22 -2.01 -10.36
N ALA A 23 -8.22 -1.20 -10.00
CA ALA A 23 -7.17 -1.61 -9.07
C ALA A 23 -7.75 -1.98 -7.69
N ALA A 24 -8.65 -1.17 -7.13
CA ALA A 24 -9.29 -1.42 -5.84
C ALA A 24 -10.12 -2.71 -5.82
N LEU A 25 -10.58 -3.20 -6.97
CA LEU A 25 -11.19 -4.53 -7.10
C LEU A 25 -10.12 -5.62 -7.22
N LEU A 26 -9.09 -5.41 -8.04
CA LEU A 26 -8.01 -6.38 -8.29
C LEU A 26 -7.23 -6.77 -7.02
N LEU A 27 -6.83 -5.79 -6.21
CA LEU A 27 -5.99 -6.03 -5.04
C LEU A 27 -6.63 -6.99 -4.01
N PRO A 28 -7.87 -6.78 -3.54
CA PRO A 28 -8.53 -7.71 -2.62
C PRO A 28 -8.87 -9.07 -3.27
N LEU A 29 -9.16 -9.11 -4.58
CA LEU A 29 -9.30 -10.37 -5.31
C LEU A 29 -8.01 -11.18 -5.30
N SER A 30 -6.84 -10.55 -5.48
CA SER A 30 -5.54 -11.23 -5.43
C SER A 30 -5.13 -11.62 -4.00
N PHE A 31 -5.53 -10.83 -3.01
CA PHE A 31 -5.35 -11.17 -1.60
C PHE A 31 -6.08 -12.47 -1.27
N THR A 32 -7.39 -12.52 -1.52
CA THR A 32 -8.22 -13.70 -1.26
C THR A 32 -7.86 -14.87 -2.19
N GLY A 33 -7.55 -14.58 -3.45
CA GLY A 33 -7.20 -15.60 -4.44
C GLY A 33 -5.91 -16.34 -4.13
N GLY A 34 -4.92 -15.70 -3.51
CA GLY A 34 -3.73 -16.41 -3.04
C GLY A 34 -4.04 -17.48 -2.00
N VAL A 35 -4.97 -17.20 -1.08
CA VAL A 35 -5.42 -18.17 -0.07
C VAL A 35 -6.17 -19.32 -0.76
N MET A 36 -7.11 -18.99 -1.65
CA MET A 36 -7.98 -19.97 -2.32
C MET A 36 -7.22 -20.88 -3.29
N THR A 37 -6.18 -20.39 -3.95
CA THR A 37 -5.38 -21.17 -4.91
C THR A 37 -4.33 -22.06 -4.23
N THR A 38 -4.00 -21.82 -2.96
CA THR A 38 -2.93 -22.54 -2.25
C THR A 38 -3.13 -24.07 -2.24
N PRO A 39 -4.33 -24.62 -1.95
CA PRO A 39 -4.54 -26.07 -2.00
C PRO A 39 -4.34 -26.67 -3.40
N ALA A 40 -4.84 -25.99 -4.45
CA ALA A 40 -4.67 -26.43 -5.83
C ALA A 40 -3.20 -26.39 -6.29
N ILE A 41 -2.46 -25.39 -5.82
CA ILE A 41 -1.01 -25.27 -6.03
C ILE A 41 -0.26 -26.39 -5.30
N GLN A 42 -0.64 -26.70 -4.06
CA GLN A 42 -0.05 -27.80 -3.29
C GLN A 42 -0.25 -29.14 -4.00
N GLN A 43 -1.44 -29.41 -4.53
CA GLN A 43 -1.70 -30.64 -5.28
C GLN A 43 -0.88 -30.71 -6.57
N SER A 44 -0.63 -29.57 -7.22
CA SER A 44 0.09 -29.51 -8.50
C SER A 44 1.62 -29.53 -8.35
N LEU A 45 2.17 -28.84 -7.35
CA LEU A 45 3.60 -28.60 -7.18
C LEU A 45 4.19 -29.22 -5.91
N GLY A 46 3.35 -29.83 -5.07
CA GLY A 46 3.73 -30.29 -3.74
C GLY A 46 4.04 -29.13 -2.80
N GLY A 47 4.91 -29.37 -1.83
CA GLY A 47 5.42 -28.35 -0.91
C GLY A 47 5.26 -28.69 0.56
N SER A 48 6.21 -28.22 1.36
CA SER A 48 6.07 -28.27 2.81
C SER A 48 5.01 -27.28 3.29
N PRO A 49 4.40 -27.50 4.47
CA PRO A 49 3.47 -26.54 5.07
C PRO A 49 4.07 -25.14 5.22
N ALA A 50 5.38 -25.05 5.48
CA ALA A 50 6.10 -23.78 5.57
C ALA A 50 6.12 -23.03 4.23
N ALA A 51 6.34 -23.73 3.11
CA ALA A 51 6.37 -23.10 1.79
C ALA A 51 4.98 -22.59 1.36
N LEU A 52 3.92 -23.33 1.69
CA LEU A 52 2.53 -22.92 1.43
C LEU A 52 2.09 -21.74 2.31
N SER A 53 2.52 -21.74 3.58
CA SER A 53 2.34 -20.59 4.47
C SER A 53 3.03 -19.35 3.91
N TRP A 54 4.27 -19.48 3.43
CA TRP A 54 4.99 -18.39 2.77
C TRP A 54 4.29 -17.89 1.51
N LEU A 55 3.71 -18.79 0.70
CA LEU A 55 2.97 -18.44 -0.51
C LEU A 55 1.78 -17.49 -0.23
N THR A 56 1.04 -17.74 0.85
CA THR A 56 -0.08 -16.89 1.26
C THR A 56 0.42 -15.62 1.97
N ASN A 57 1.31 -15.79 2.93
CA ASN A 57 1.70 -14.73 3.84
C ASN A 57 2.70 -13.74 3.24
N GLY A 58 3.54 -14.16 2.28
CA GLY A 58 4.54 -13.30 1.64
C GLY A 58 3.91 -12.08 0.95
N PHE A 59 2.72 -12.24 0.36
CA PHE A 59 1.93 -11.13 -0.16
C PHE A 59 1.55 -10.14 0.94
N MET A 60 0.98 -10.64 2.06
CA MET A 60 0.52 -9.79 3.16
C MET A 60 1.69 -9.04 3.81
N LEU A 61 2.82 -9.72 3.96
CA LEU A 61 4.04 -9.19 4.55
C LEU A 61 4.53 -7.98 3.78
N THR A 62 4.73 -8.15 2.47
CA THR A 62 5.23 -7.10 1.59
C THR A 62 4.20 -5.99 1.39
N PHE A 63 2.93 -6.34 1.22
CA PHE A 63 1.85 -5.37 1.10
C PHE A 63 1.78 -4.45 2.33
N GLY A 64 1.70 -5.01 3.54
CA GLY A 64 1.60 -4.21 4.77
C GLY A 64 2.85 -3.41 5.07
N SER A 65 4.04 -3.98 4.83
CA SER A 65 5.30 -3.34 5.21
C SER A 65 5.70 -2.20 4.27
N PHE A 66 5.42 -2.35 2.98
CA PHE A 66 5.83 -1.38 1.96
C PHE A 66 4.73 -0.35 1.65
N LEU A 67 3.52 -0.46 2.22
CA LEU A 67 2.43 0.48 1.94
C LEU A 67 2.80 1.93 2.27
N LEU A 68 3.43 2.17 3.42
CA LEU A 68 3.89 3.52 3.78
C LEU A 68 5.03 3.97 2.86
N ALA A 69 6.01 3.10 2.62
CA ALA A 69 7.15 3.38 1.75
C ALA A 69 6.71 3.77 0.34
N ALA A 70 5.73 3.05 -0.20
CA ALA A 70 5.11 3.33 -1.48
C ALA A 70 4.40 4.69 -1.51
N GLY A 71 3.72 5.08 -0.43
CA GLY A 71 3.10 6.41 -0.30
C GLY A 71 4.12 7.54 -0.34
N VAL A 72 5.19 7.41 0.45
CA VAL A 72 6.29 8.40 0.46
C VAL A 72 6.99 8.46 -0.90
N ALA A 73 7.25 7.31 -1.52
CA ALA A 73 7.82 7.27 -2.87
C ALA A 73 6.91 7.91 -3.92
N ALA A 74 5.59 7.73 -3.80
CA ALA A 74 4.60 8.33 -4.70
C ALA A 74 4.55 9.86 -4.55
N ASP A 75 4.69 10.38 -3.33
CA ASP A 75 4.76 11.82 -3.08
C ASP A 75 6.09 12.44 -3.52
N ALA A 76 7.20 11.70 -3.44
CA ALA A 76 8.53 12.22 -3.79
C ALA A 76 8.87 12.13 -5.29
N ILE A 77 8.51 11.03 -5.97
CA ILE A 77 8.91 10.78 -7.37
C ILE A 77 7.87 11.31 -8.35
N ASP A 78 6.63 10.83 -8.20
CA ASP A 78 5.42 11.18 -8.95
C ASP A 78 4.41 10.03 -8.77
N ARG A 79 3.16 10.38 -8.46
CA ARG A 79 2.11 9.40 -8.14
C ARG A 79 1.78 8.52 -9.35
N LYS A 80 1.73 9.10 -10.56
CA LYS A 80 1.49 8.33 -11.79
C LYS A 80 2.59 7.31 -12.02
N ARG A 81 3.87 7.70 -11.92
CA ARG A 81 5.02 6.78 -12.10
C ARG A 81 4.97 5.60 -11.16
N ILE A 82 4.71 5.83 -9.87
CA ILE A 82 4.61 4.73 -8.88
C ILE A 82 3.40 3.85 -9.14
N PHE A 83 2.25 4.42 -9.53
CA PHE A 83 1.06 3.64 -9.90
C PHE A 83 1.33 2.72 -11.09
N ILE A 84 1.92 3.26 -12.16
CA ILE A 84 2.24 2.52 -13.38
C ILE A 84 3.31 1.46 -13.12
N ALA A 85 4.37 1.78 -12.37
CA ALA A 85 5.40 0.82 -11.99
C ALA A 85 4.80 -0.33 -11.15
N GLY A 86 3.91 -0.01 -10.21
CA GLY A 86 3.17 -1.02 -9.43
C GLY A 86 2.29 -1.90 -10.32
N ALA A 87 1.48 -1.31 -11.20
CA ALA A 87 0.63 -2.06 -12.12
C ALA A 87 1.42 -2.94 -13.09
N ALA A 88 2.56 -2.46 -13.59
CA ALA A 88 3.46 -3.24 -14.44
C ALA A 88 4.10 -4.40 -13.68
N LEU A 89 4.59 -4.15 -12.45
CA LEU A 89 5.18 -5.19 -11.60
C LEU A 89 4.15 -6.26 -11.22
N PHE A 90 2.91 -5.86 -10.91
CA PHE A 90 1.83 -6.78 -10.60
C PHE A 90 1.45 -7.63 -11.82
N CYS A 91 1.33 -7.01 -13.00
CA CYS A 91 1.05 -7.72 -14.24
C CYS A 91 2.16 -8.74 -14.57
N LEU A 92 3.42 -8.30 -14.56
CA LEU A 92 4.56 -9.16 -14.89
C LEU A 92 4.72 -10.32 -13.90
N SER A 93 4.60 -10.05 -12.60
CA SER A 93 4.67 -11.09 -11.57
C SER A 93 3.53 -12.09 -11.71
N SER A 94 2.31 -11.64 -12.08
CA SER A 94 1.16 -12.53 -12.32
C SER A 94 1.35 -13.39 -13.57
N LEU A 95 1.90 -12.85 -14.65
CA LEU A 95 2.24 -13.61 -15.86
C LEU A 95 3.31 -14.67 -15.57
N LEU A 96 4.38 -14.29 -14.88
CA LEU A 96 5.42 -15.22 -14.45
C LEU A 96 4.87 -16.30 -13.52
N PHE A 97 3.88 -15.97 -12.68
CA PHE A 97 3.22 -16.93 -11.81
C PHE A 97 2.46 -17.98 -12.61
N CYS A 98 1.81 -17.62 -13.73
CA CYS A 98 1.13 -18.59 -14.58
C CYS A 98 2.09 -19.65 -15.15
N LEU A 99 3.31 -19.23 -15.46
CA LEU A 99 4.34 -20.06 -16.10
C LEU A 99 5.21 -20.81 -15.07
N THR A 100 5.03 -20.54 -13.78
CA THR A 100 5.88 -21.14 -12.75
C THR A 100 5.58 -22.62 -12.57
N HIS A 101 6.65 -23.37 -12.31
CA HIS A 101 6.62 -24.78 -11.92
C HIS A 101 7.37 -25.01 -10.60
N ASN A 102 7.76 -23.93 -9.93
CA ASN A 102 8.55 -23.96 -8.71
C ASN A 102 7.82 -23.20 -7.59
N LEU A 103 7.57 -23.90 -6.47
CA LEU A 103 6.85 -23.34 -5.34
C LEU A 103 7.60 -22.19 -4.64
N PHE A 104 8.92 -22.27 -4.55
CA PHE A 104 9.73 -21.18 -3.99
C PHE A 104 9.63 -19.92 -4.85
N LEU A 105 9.76 -20.06 -6.17
CA LEU A 105 9.57 -18.95 -7.10
C LEU A 105 8.16 -18.37 -7.01
N SER A 106 7.15 -19.22 -6.85
CA SER A 106 5.76 -18.79 -6.61
C SER A 106 5.65 -17.90 -5.37
N GLY A 107 6.31 -18.27 -4.26
CA GLY A 107 6.38 -17.45 -3.05
C GLY A 107 7.04 -16.09 -3.27
N VAL A 108 8.15 -16.04 -4.02
CA VAL A 108 8.81 -14.77 -4.37
C VAL A 108 7.90 -13.89 -5.22
N LEU A 109 7.22 -14.47 -6.21
CA LEU A 109 6.27 -13.75 -7.06
C LEU A 109 5.08 -13.20 -6.26
N ARG A 110 4.60 -13.93 -5.23
CA ARG A 110 3.56 -13.43 -4.30
C ARG A 110 4.04 -12.24 -3.50
N ALA A 111 5.29 -12.27 -3.02
CA ALA A 111 5.90 -11.14 -2.33
C ALA A 111 6.04 -9.92 -3.28
N LEU A 112 6.41 -10.13 -4.54
CA LEU A 112 6.45 -9.07 -5.54
C LEU A 112 5.06 -8.49 -5.84
N GLN A 113 4.03 -9.34 -5.90
CA GLN A 113 2.64 -8.88 -6.05
C GLN A 113 2.16 -8.04 -4.86
N GLY A 114 2.59 -8.38 -3.63
CA GLY A 114 2.24 -7.60 -2.43
C GLY A 114 2.90 -6.22 -2.44
N LEU A 115 4.19 -6.14 -2.79
CA LEU A 115 4.88 -4.87 -3.02
C LEU A 115 4.19 -4.04 -4.11
N ALA A 116 3.85 -4.67 -5.23
CA ALA A 116 3.15 -4.01 -6.34
C ALA A 116 1.77 -3.50 -5.92
N ALA A 117 1.03 -4.28 -5.13
CA ALA A 117 -0.26 -3.88 -4.56
C ALA A 117 -0.13 -2.66 -3.64
N ALA A 118 0.92 -2.59 -2.84
CA ALA A 118 1.21 -1.44 -1.99
C ALA A 118 1.48 -0.17 -2.82
N MET A 119 2.28 -0.30 -3.87
CA MET A 119 2.54 0.79 -4.83
C MET A 119 1.25 1.30 -5.47
N ILE A 120 0.41 0.39 -5.99
CA ILE A 120 -0.85 0.72 -6.65
C ILE A 120 -1.81 1.42 -5.69
N LEU A 121 -2.01 0.86 -4.49
CA LEU A 121 -2.99 1.40 -3.54
C LEU A 121 -2.59 2.78 -3.01
N ALA A 122 -1.31 2.94 -2.61
CA ALA A 122 -0.83 4.19 -2.04
C ALA A 122 -0.86 5.32 -3.09
N SER A 123 -0.29 5.08 -4.26
CA SER A 123 -0.26 6.08 -5.34
C SER A 123 -1.63 6.34 -5.96
N GLY A 124 -2.47 5.30 -6.10
CA GLY A 124 -3.80 5.40 -6.69
C GLY A 124 -4.78 6.18 -5.80
N SER A 125 -4.77 5.92 -4.49
CA SER A 125 -5.59 6.69 -3.53
C SER A 125 -5.14 8.16 -3.45
N ALA A 126 -3.83 8.41 -3.51
CA ALA A 126 -3.29 9.76 -3.56
C ALA A 126 -3.66 10.50 -4.86
N ALA A 127 -3.61 9.81 -6.02
CA ALA A 127 -4.08 10.37 -7.28
C ALA A 127 -5.59 10.64 -7.27
N LEU A 128 -6.39 9.73 -6.72
CA LEU A 128 -7.83 9.91 -6.57
C LEU A 128 -8.19 11.13 -5.73
N ALA A 129 -7.42 11.39 -4.66
CA ALA A 129 -7.59 12.57 -3.82
C ALA A 129 -7.28 13.90 -4.51
N GLN A 130 -6.48 13.91 -5.59
CA GLN A 130 -6.19 15.09 -6.41
C GLN A 130 -7.24 15.33 -7.50
N LEU A 131 -7.93 14.28 -7.95
CA LEU A 131 -8.92 14.38 -9.02
C LEU A 131 -10.24 14.98 -8.55
N TYR A 132 -10.54 14.94 -7.26
CA TYR A 132 -11.82 15.34 -6.69
C TYR A 132 -11.65 16.17 -5.42
N ASP A 133 -12.50 17.18 -5.26
CA ASP A 133 -12.55 18.05 -4.09
C ASP A 133 -13.88 17.96 -3.32
N GLY A 134 -13.85 18.39 -2.07
CA GLY A 134 -15.03 18.50 -1.20
C GLY A 134 -15.87 17.21 -1.14
N ALA A 135 -17.17 17.34 -1.37
CA ALA A 135 -18.12 16.23 -1.33
C ALA A 135 -17.86 15.14 -2.40
N GLN A 136 -17.30 15.52 -3.56
CA GLN A 136 -16.99 14.56 -4.62
C GLN A 136 -15.85 13.63 -4.20
N ARG A 137 -14.86 14.16 -3.46
CA ARG A 137 -13.77 13.35 -2.90
C ARG A 137 -14.30 12.30 -1.93
N THR A 138 -15.17 12.69 -1.00
CA THR A 138 -15.78 11.74 -0.05
C THR A 138 -16.56 10.64 -0.78
N ARG A 139 -17.31 10.98 -1.82
CA ARG A 139 -18.00 9.98 -2.66
C ARG A 139 -17.02 9.04 -3.38
N ALA A 140 -15.95 9.58 -3.96
CA ALA A 140 -14.94 8.79 -4.65
C ALA A 140 -14.27 7.77 -3.69
N PHE A 141 -13.91 8.20 -2.48
CA PHE A 141 -13.37 7.28 -1.45
C PHE A 141 -14.41 6.30 -0.91
N SER A 142 -15.68 6.68 -0.86
CA SER A 142 -16.76 5.75 -0.52
C SER A 142 -16.86 4.63 -1.56
N ILE A 143 -16.85 4.99 -2.85
CA ILE A 143 -16.85 4.01 -3.97
C ILE A 143 -15.58 3.15 -3.91
N LEU A 144 -14.41 3.76 -3.69
CA LEU A 144 -13.15 3.04 -3.53
C LEU A 144 -13.26 1.95 -2.45
N GLY A 145 -13.75 2.31 -1.27
CA GLY A 145 -13.97 1.38 -0.16
C GLY A 145 -15.03 0.32 -0.46
N THR A 146 -16.14 0.69 -1.09
CA THR A 146 -17.19 -0.26 -1.49
C THR A 146 -16.66 -1.29 -2.48
N VAL A 147 -15.96 -0.85 -3.53
CA VAL A 147 -15.37 -1.75 -4.54
C VAL A 147 -14.34 -2.67 -3.90
N PHE A 148 -13.52 -2.14 -3.00
CA PHE A 148 -12.55 -2.94 -2.25
C PHE A 148 -13.24 -3.99 -1.38
N GLY A 149 -14.31 -3.62 -0.67
CA GLY A 149 -15.13 -4.51 0.14
C GLY A 149 -15.82 -5.59 -0.69
N VAL A 150 -16.36 -5.24 -1.86
CA VAL A 150 -16.94 -6.20 -2.82
C VAL A 150 -15.89 -7.22 -3.25
N GLY A 151 -14.67 -6.79 -3.57
CA GLY A 151 -13.58 -7.69 -3.92
C GLY A 151 -13.20 -8.65 -2.79
N LEU A 152 -13.24 -8.21 -1.53
CA LEU A 152 -13.01 -9.09 -0.37
C LEU A 152 -14.16 -10.06 -0.13
N ALA A 153 -15.41 -9.58 -0.22
CA ALA A 153 -16.60 -10.36 0.08
C ALA A 153 -16.87 -11.44 -0.96
N PHE A 154 -16.75 -11.11 -2.24
CA PHE A 154 -17.05 -12.01 -3.35
C PHE A 154 -15.80 -12.69 -3.92
N GLY A 155 -14.60 -12.28 -3.51
CA GLY A 155 -13.35 -12.85 -3.98
C GLY A 155 -13.26 -14.36 -3.83
N PRO A 156 -13.48 -14.94 -2.63
CA PRO A 156 -13.45 -16.39 -2.44
C PRO A 156 -14.37 -17.17 -3.40
N LEU A 157 -15.58 -16.66 -3.62
CA LEU A 157 -16.56 -17.30 -4.51
C LEU A 157 -16.10 -17.25 -5.97
N LEU A 158 -15.69 -16.08 -6.44
CA LEU A 158 -15.22 -15.89 -7.81
C LEU A 158 -13.97 -16.72 -8.10
N ILE A 159 -13.02 -16.73 -7.17
CA ILE A 159 -11.77 -17.47 -7.33
C ILE A 159 -11.99 -18.97 -7.24
N GLY A 160 -12.84 -19.45 -6.31
CA GLY A 160 -13.21 -20.87 -6.24
C GLY A 160 -13.80 -21.36 -7.56
N PHE A 161 -14.78 -20.64 -8.10
CA PHE A 161 -15.36 -20.95 -9.41
C PHE A 161 -14.32 -20.95 -10.55
N MET A 162 -13.39 -19.99 -10.55
CA MET A 162 -12.31 -19.95 -11.54
C MET A 162 -11.32 -21.10 -11.41
N ILE A 163 -11.01 -21.55 -10.19
CA ILE A 163 -10.17 -22.72 -9.97
C ILE A 163 -10.82 -23.96 -10.60
N ASP A 164 -12.12 -24.15 -10.41
CA ASP A 164 -12.85 -25.29 -10.98
C ASP A 164 -12.94 -25.21 -12.52
N ALA A 165 -13.13 -24.02 -13.08
CA ALA A 165 -13.33 -23.83 -14.51
C ALA A 165 -12.03 -23.85 -15.34
N VAL A 166 -10.99 -23.16 -14.87
CA VAL A 166 -9.75 -22.91 -15.65
C VAL A 166 -8.48 -23.22 -14.86
N GLY A 167 -8.60 -23.74 -13.64
CA GLY A 167 -7.48 -24.04 -12.76
C GLY A 167 -6.84 -22.80 -12.13
N TRP A 168 -5.94 -23.03 -11.18
CA TRP A 168 -5.25 -21.96 -10.46
C TRP A 168 -4.39 -21.09 -11.39
N ARG A 169 -3.83 -21.63 -12.48
CA ARG A 169 -3.09 -20.85 -13.47
C ARG A 169 -3.97 -19.81 -14.17
N GLY A 170 -5.21 -20.17 -14.50
CA GLY A 170 -6.19 -19.26 -15.09
C GLY A 170 -6.54 -18.09 -14.17
N VAL A 171 -6.56 -18.32 -12.85
CA VAL A 171 -6.76 -17.24 -11.85
C VAL A 171 -5.66 -16.18 -11.94
N TYR A 172 -4.39 -16.60 -11.99
CA TYR A 172 -3.27 -15.65 -12.10
C TYR A 172 -3.22 -14.98 -13.49
N ALA A 173 -3.69 -15.66 -14.54
CA ALA A 173 -3.83 -15.07 -15.87
C ALA A 173 -4.90 -13.96 -15.86
N LEU A 174 -6.01 -14.18 -15.16
CA LEU A 174 -7.04 -13.16 -14.95
C LEU A 174 -6.47 -11.95 -14.18
N PHE A 175 -5.69 -12.19 -13.12
CA PHE A 175 -5.02 -11.10 -12.40
C PHE A 175 -4.06 -10.32 -13.28
N ALA A 176 -3.29 -10.98 -14.13
CA ALA A 176 -2.45 -10.33 -15.12
C ALA A 176 -3.28 -9.48 -16.09
N LEU A 177 -4.39 -10.02 -16.62
CA LEU A 177 -5.27 -9.31 -17.54
C LEU A 177 -5.90 -8.06 -16.91
N LEU A 178 -6.45 -8.20 -15.70
CA LEU A 178 -7.00 -7.07 -14.95
C LEU A 178 -5.92 -6.02 -14.67
N SER A 179 -4.72 -6.45 -14.26
CA SER A 179 -3.61 -5.53 -14.02
C SER A 179 -3.11 -4.83 -15.29
N ALA A 180 -3.14 -5.51 -16.43
CA ALA A 180 -2.83 -4.92 -17.72
C ALA A 180 -3.87 -3.84 -18.08
N GLY A 181 -5.16 -4.08 -17.83
CA GLY A 181 -6.19 -3.06 -17.99
C GLY A 181 -5.97 -1.83 -17.10
N VAL A 182 -5.65 -2.04 -15.82
CA VAL A 182 -5.27 -0.96 -14.89
C VAL A 182 -4.07 -0.17 -15.41
N LEU A 183 -3.03 -0.87 -15.88
CA LEU A 183 -1.82 -0.27 -16.44
C LEU A 183 -2.12 0.59 -17.68
N LEU A 184 -2.86 0.05 -18.64
CA LEU A 184 -3.18 0.73 -19.90
C LEU A 184 -4.06 1.96 -19.68
N ILE A 185 -5.12 1.84 -18.89
CA ILE A 185 -6.01 2.97 -18.59
C ILE A 185 -5.26 4.02 -17.77
N GLY A 186 -4.44 3.60 -16.79
CA GLY A 186 -3.64 4.49 -15.97
C GLY A 186 -2.60 5.27 -16.80
N LEU A 187 -1.93 4.62 -17.74
CA LEU A 187 -0.92 5.26 -18.61
C LEU A 187 -1.50 6.45 -19.37
N VAL A 188 -2.70 6.28 -19.92
CA VAL A 188 -3.39 7.27 -20.75
C VAL A 188 -4.08 8.34 -19.91
N SER A 189 -4.64 7.96 -18.75
CA SER A 189 -5.64 8.79 -18.06
C SER A 189 -5.09 9.53 -16.85
N LEU A 190 -4.10 8.99 -16.13
CA LEU A 190 -3.55 9.67 -14.96
C LEU A 190 -2.77 10.93 -15.39
N PRO A 191 -3.03 12.09 -14.78
CA PRO A 191 -2.22 13.28 -15.01
C PRO A 191 -0.81 13.05 -14.44
N ALA A 192 0.21 13.52 -15.16
CA ALA A 192 1.54 13.63 -14.58
C ALA A 192 1.55 14.78 -13.58
N ALA A 193 2.30 14.67 -12.48
CA ALA A 193 2.48 15.80 -11.58
C ALA A 193 3.08 16.99 -12.34
N GLU A 194 2.51 18.18 -12.11
CA GLU A 194 3.21 19.42 -12.42
C GLU A 194 4.49 19.45 -11.58
N LYS A 195 5.63 19.83 -12.18
CA LYS A 195 6.94 19.86 -11.52
C LYS A 195 6.85 20.65 -10.20
N SER A 196 6.63 19.94 -9.09
CA SER A 196 6.92 20.43 -7.76
C SER A 196 8.40 20.18 -7.49
N GLU A 197 9.03 21.06 -6.71
CA GLU A 197 10.42 20.86 -6.32
C GLU A 197 10.62 19.45 -5.75
N PRO A 198 11.71 18.75 -6.11
CA PRO A 198 12.00 17.43 -5.59
C PRO A 198 12.05 17.50 -4.06
N GLN A 199 11.05 16.94 -3.38
CA GLN A 199 11.16 16.74 -1.94
C GLN A 199 12.08 15.55 -1.73
N THR A 200 13.26 15.79 -1.16
CA THR A 200 14.18 14.73 -0.78
C THR A 200 13.54 13.93 0.36
N PRO A 201 13.19 12.65 0.13
CA PRO A 201 12.67 11.83 1.22
C PRO A 201 13.76 11.62 2.26
N ASP A 202 13.37 11.54 3.53
CA ASP A 202 14.23 10.99 4.58
C ASP A 202 14.39 9.48 4.34
N ASN A 203 15.35 9.14 3.49
CA ASN A 203 15.61 7.76 3.06
C ASN A 203 15.97 6.86 4.24
N LEU A 204 16.61 7.41 5.28
CA LEU A 204 17.05 6.63 6.44
C LEU A 204 15.89 6.36 7.40
N GLY A 205 15.08 7.36 7.72
CA GLY A 205 13.85 7.17 8.50
C GLY A 205 12.86 6.23 7.80
N LEU A 206 12.71 6.36 6.48
CA LEU A 206 11.81 5.52 5.68
C LEU A 206 12.26 4.05 5.63
N THR A 207 13.56 3.80 5.42
CA THR A 207 14.09 2.45 5.37
C THR A 207 14.02 1.77 6.74
N LEU A 208 14.37 2.47 7.82
CA LEU A 208 14.24 1.95 9.18
C LEU A 208 12.79 1.65 9.54
N PHE A 209 11.85 2.51 9.15
CA PHE A 209 10.42 2.28 9.41
C PHE A 209 9.86 1.09 8.61
N THR A 210 10.20 1.00 7.33
CA THR A 210 9.81 -0.13 6.47
C THR A 210 10.38 -1.44 7.01
N LEU A 211 11.64 -1.43 7.46
CA LEU A 211 12.29 -2.58 8.06
C LEU A 211 11.64 -2.96 9.40
N ALA A 212 11.29 -1.98 10.23
CA ALA A 212 10.56 -2.21 11.48
C ALA A 212 9.22 -2.91 11.23
N LEU A 213 8.42 -2.40 10.29
CA LEU A 213 7.15 -3.02 9.90
C LEU A 213 7.32 -4.43 9.32
N MET A 214 8.37 -4.64 8.52
CA MET A 214 8.68 -5.94 7.94
C MET A 214 9.03 -6.96 9.02
N LEU A 215 9.89 -6.58 9.98
CA LEU A 215 10.26 -7.42 11.12
C LEU A 215 9.07 -7.68 12.04
N PHE A 216 8.25 -6.67 12.30
CA PHE A 216 7.04 -6.79 13.10
C PHE A 216 6.05 -7.77 12.46
N THR A 217 5.71 -7.56 11.19
CA THR A 217 4.76 -8.40 10.46
C THR A 217 5.30 -9.84 10.31
N ALA A 218 6.60 -10.00 10.05
CA ALA A 218 7.24 -11.31 10.04
C ALA A 218 7.17 -12.01 11.39
N SER A 219 7.31 -11.28 12.51
CA SER A 219 7.15 -11.86 13.85
C SER A 219 5.74 -12.41 14.04
N LEU A 220 4.70 -11.69 13.61
CA LEU A 220 3.31 -12.13 13.71
C LEU A 220 3.03 -13.38 12.88
N MET A 221 3.66 -13.52 11.72
CA MET A 221 3.51 -14.70 10.85
C MET A 221 4.15 -15.96 11.42
N VAL A 222 5.17 -15.83 12.26
CA VAL A 222 5.87 -16.96 12.89
C VAL A 222 5.13 -17.47 14.14
N ILE A 223 4.28 -16.63 14.76
CA ILE A 223 3.54 -16.98 15.99
C ILE A 223 2.71 -18.27 15.85
N PRO A 224 1.88 -18.47 14.80
CA PRO A 224 1.05 -19.68 14.72
C PRO A 224 1.87 -20.97 14.60
N ALA A 225 3.08 -20.88 14.02
CA ALA A 225 3.92 -22.06 13.76
C ALA A 225 4.88 -22.38 14.91
N ARG A 226 5.41 -21.36 15.61
CA ARG A 226 6.45 -21.54 16.65
C ARG A 226 6.00 -21.13 18.05
N GLY A 227 4.82 -20.54 18.18
CA GLY A 227 4.32 -20.00 19.44
C GLY A 227 4.88 -18.61 19.76
N PHE A 228 4.22 -17.93 20.70
CA PHE A 228 4.58 -16.58 21.15
C PHE A 228 5.96 -16.51 21.80
N LEU A 229 6.32 -17.52 22.59
CA LEU A 229 7.56 -17.55 23.39
C LEU A 229 8.75 -18.16 22.65
N SER A 230 8.63 -18.39 21.34
CA SER A 230 9.75 -18.90 20.56
C SER A 230 10.87 -17.86 20.49
N LEU A 231 12.12 -18.32 20.60
CA LEU A 231 13.30 -17.46 20.51
C LEU A 231 13.32 -16.66 19.20
N THR A 232 12.85 -17.27 18.10
CA THR A 232 12.75 -16.60 16.79
C THR A 232 11.71 -15.48 16.81
N THR A 233 10.54 -15.71 17.40
CA THR A 233 9.47 -14.71 17.52
C THR A 233 9.96 -13.51 18.35
N LEU A 234 10.58 -13.79 19.49
CA LEU A 234 11.07 -12.76 20.40
C LEU A 234 12.22 -11.96 19.78
N ALA A 235 13.15 -12.62 19.09
CA ALA A 235 14.26 -11.95 18.39
C ALA A 235 13.75 -10.99 17.31
N LEU A 236 12.76 -11.41 16.50
CA LEU A 236 12.15 -10.55 15.48
C LEU A 236 11.42 -9.35 16.11
N LEU A 237 10.72 -9.57 17.24
CA LEU A 237 10.01 -8.51 17.95
C LEU A 237 10.97 -7.48 18.56
N ILE A 238 12.07 -7.95 19.18
CA ILE A 238 13.12 -7.09 19.74
C ILE A 238 13.82 -6.31 18.62
N ALA A 239 14.14 -6.96 17.50
CA ALA A 239 14.74 -6.30 16.35
C ALA A 239 13.82 -5.21 15.76
N SER A 240 12.52 -5.49 15.67
CA SER A 240 11.50 -4.50 15.29
C SER A 240 11.49 -3.31 16.27
N GLY A 241 11.47 -3.56 17.58
CA GLY A 241 11.52 -2.51 18.59
C GLY A 241 12.79 -1.66 18.52
N GLY A 242 13.93 -2.29 18.21
CA GLY A 242 15.20 -1.61 17.97
C GLY A 242 15.16 -0.69 16.75
N ALA A 243 14.59 -1.16 15.64
CA ALA A 243 14.42 -0.37 14.42
C ALA A 243 13.51 0.85 14.66
N VAL A 244 12.39 0.70 15.38
CA VAL A 244 11.53 1.83 15.78
C VAL A 244 12.28 2.84 16.64
N ARG A 245 13.09 2.38 17.60
CA ARG A 245 13.96 3.26 18.40
C ARG A 245 14.98 4.01 17.53
N GLY A 246 15.49 3.36 16.50
CA GLY A 246 16.34 3.99 15.49
C GLY A 246 15.64 5.14 14.78
N VAL A 247 14.40 4.92 14.31
CA VAL A 247 13.57 5.97 13.68
C VAL A 247 13.36 7.16 14.64
N CYS A 248 13.07 6.92 15.92
CA CYS A 248 12.88 8.01 16.88
C CYS A 248 14.15 8.83 17.12
N ARG A 249 15.34 8.23 16.98
CA ARG A 249 16.64 8.90 17.17
C ARG A 249 17.10 9.68 15.94
N THR A 250 16.61 9.32 14.76
CA THR A 250 16.94 10.01 13.51
C THR A 250 16.09 11.27 13.31
N LEU A 251 15.09 11.48 14.19
CA LEU A 251 14.37 12.74 14.25
C LEU A 251 15.29 13.83 14.80
N PRO A 252 15.54 14.93 14.07
CA PRO A 252 16.23 16.07 14.64
C PRO A 252 15.43 16.63 15.82
N GLU A 253 15.97 16.49 17.03
CA GLU A 253 15.52 17.21 18.21
C GLU A 253 15.82 18.70 18.03
N GLY A 254 14.80 19.47 17.64
CA GLY A 254 14.82 20.92 17.76
C GLY A 254 14.76 21.66 16.42
N GLU A 255 13.58 22.23 16.15
CA GLU A 255 13.53 23.63 15.74
C GLU A 255 12.33 24.23 16.50
N GLN A 256 12.63 25.09 17.47
CA GLN A 256 11.64 25.97 18.11
C GLN A 256 10.96 26.83 17.02
N PRO A 257 9.68 27.24 17.18
CA PRO A 257 9.02 28.10 16.21
C PRO A 257 9.62 29.51 16.24
N GLY A 258 10.74 29.71 15.54
CA GLY A 258 11.36 30.98 15.23
C GLY A 258 11.33 31.20 13.72
N ALA A 259 10.93 32.39 13.29
CA ALA A 259 10.66 32.78 11.91
C ALA A 259 11.78 32.39 10.91
N GLY A 260 11.41 31.74 9.80
CA GLY A 260 12.30 31.54 8.65
C GLY A 260 12.08 30.23 7.89
N THR A 261 11.31 30.31 6.80
CA THR A 261 11.32 29.43 5.61
C THR A 261 12.04 28.07 5.69
N LEU A 262 11.33 27.05 6.19
CA LEU A 262 11.58 25.64 5.90
C LEU A 262 10.29 25.00 5.33
N PRO A 263 10.37 24.09 4.34
CA PRO A 263 9.19 23.56 3.67
C PRO A 263 8.31 22.75 4.64
N ALA A 264 7.10 23.26 4.88
CA ALA A 264 6.15 22.78 5.89
C ALA A 264 5.59 21.35 5.70
N ALA A 265 5.95 20.65 4.61
CA ALA A 265 5.36 19.37 4.25
C ALA A 265 6.06 18.15 4.89
N SER A 266 7.40 18.13 4.94
CA SER A 266 8.17 17.01 5.50
C SER A 266 8.06 16.94 7.03
N SER A 267 8.03 18.10 7.69
CA SER A 267 7.84 18.23 9.14
C SER A 267 6.40 17.90 9.58
N ALA A 268 5.41 18.04 8.71
CA ALA A 268 4.01 17.69 8.99
C ALA A 268 3.73 16.19 8.88
N PHE A 269 4.32 15.49 7.90
CA PHE A 269 4.16 14.03 7.74
C PHE A 269 4.82 13.27 8.89
N CYS A 270 6.05 13.65 9.24
CA CYS A 270 6.76 13.07 10.36
C CYS A 270 6.06 13.37 11.69
N ARG A 271 5.56 14.60 11.89
CA ARG A 271 4.73 14.93 13.08
C ARG A 271 3.43 14.13 13.14
N ARG A 272 2.69 13.96 12.04
CA ARG A 272 1.40 13.25 12.05
C ARG A 272 1.55 11.77 12.35
N THR A 273 2.55 11.10 11.77
CA THR A 273 2.82 9.68 12.03
C THR A 273 3.38 9.46 13.44
N VAL A 274 4.23 10.36 13.93
CA VAL A 274 4.77 10.29 15.30
C VAL A 274 3.70 10.61 16.35
N VAL A 275 2.79 11.55 16.10
CA VAL A 275 1.66 11.80 17.02
C VAL A 275 0.70 10.62 17.04
N ALA A 276 0.45 9.97 15.90
CA ALA A 276 -0.32 8.73 15.84
C ALA A 276 0.36 7.58 16.62
N CYS A 277 1.67 7.36 16.42
CA CYS A 277 2.44 6.36 17.18
C CYS A 277 2.51 6.67 18.68
N ARG A 278 2.67 7.95 19.05
CA ARG A 278 2.68 8.41 20.45
C ARG A 278 1.32 8.22 21.11
N HIS A 279 0.21 8.44 20.40
CA HIS A 279 -1.13 8.14 20.93
C HIS A 279 -1.39 6.63 21.08
N LEU A 280 -0.96 5.83 20.10
CA LEU A 280 -1.06 4.35 20.14
C LEU A 280 -0.23 3.75 21.28
N LEU A 281 0.96 4.29 21.57
CA LEU A 281 1.84 3.83 22.65
C LEU A 281 1.46 4.36 24.04
N LEU A 282 0.68 5.45 24.13
CA LEU A 282 0.31 6.07 25.41
C LEU A 282 -1.13 5.81 25.86
N LEU A 283 -1.94 5.02 25.14
CA LEU A 283 -3.34 4.72 25.48
C LEU A 283 -4.16 5.97 25.89
N ARG A 284 -3.89 7.14 25.28
CA ARG A 284 -4.69 8.35 25.52
C ARG A 284 -5.70 8.51 24.40
N GLY A 285 -6.98 8.43 24.78
CA GLY A 285 -8.12 8.42 23.88
C GLY A 285 -8.28 9.68 23.00
N PRO A 286 -9.12 9.61 21.96
CA PRO A 286 -9.25 10.62 20.89
C PRO A 286 -9.97 11.93 21.26
N ALA A 287 -10.17 12.24 22.54
CA ALA A 287 -11.00 13.38 22.98
C ALA A 287 -10.32 14.76 22.84
N ASP A 288 -8.99 14.84 22.74
CA ASP A 288 -8.29 16.13 22.83
C ASP A 288 -8.09 16.86 21.48
N TYR A 289 -8.49 16.25 20.36
CA TYR A 289 -8.28 16.82 19.02
C TYR A 289 -9.36 17.82 18.58
N CYS A 290 -10.54 17.83 19.22
CA CYS A 290 -11.64 18.70 18.79
C CYS A 290 -11.57 20.11 19.40
N SER A 291 -10.84 20.30 20.50
CA SER A 291 -10.83 21.57 21.26
C SER A 291 -9.77 22.58 20.80
N THR A 292 -8.65 22.13 20.21
CA THR A 292 -7.54 23.02 19.83
C THR A 292 -7.56 23.51 18.38
N ALA A 293 -8.31 22.84 17.49
CA ALA A 293 -8.44 23.27 16.09
C ALA A 293 -9.52 24.35 15.86
N PHE A 294 -10.45 24.54 16.81
CA PHE A 294 -11.60 25.45 16.64
C PHE A 294 -11.56 26.74 17.48
N TYR A 295 -10.61 26.91 18.42
CA TYR A 295 -10.61 28.04 19.35
C TYR A 295 -9.48 29.07 19.16
N GLY A 296 -8.66 28.96 18.10
CA GLY A 296 -7.51 29.84 17.86
C GLY A 296 -7.78 31.10 17.02
N ARG A 297 -9.04 31.48 16.76
CA ARG A 297 -9.36 32.63 15.90
C ARG A 297 -10.61 33.39 16.36
N ARG A 298 -10.55 33.99 17.54
CA ARG A 298 -11.41 35.13 17.96
C ARG A 298 -10.74 35.84 19.13
N GLY A 299 -10.30 37.07 18.89
CA GLY A 299 -9.72 37.95 19.91
C GLY A 299 -8.63 38.81 19.32
N ASP A 300 -9.02 39.73 18.43
CA ASP A 300 -8.41 41.04 18.21
C ASP A 300 -9.35 41.79 17.26
N GLU A 301 -10.23 42.57 17.88
CA GLU A 301 -11.13 43.66 17.43
C GLU A 301 -12.42 43.67 18.27
#